data_AF-A0A2S9F8M5-F1
#
_entry.id   AF-A0A2S9F8M5-F1
#
_cell.length_a   1.000
_cell.length_b   1.000
_cell.length_c   1.000
_cell.angle_alpha   90.00
_cell.angle_beta   90.00
_cell.angle_gamma   90.00
#
_symmetry.space_group_name_H-M   'P 1'
#
loop_
_entity.id
_entity.type
_entity.pdbx_description
1 polymer ?
#
loop_
_entity_poly.entity_id
_entity_poly.type
_entity_poly.pdbx_seq_one_letter_code
_entity_poly.pdbx_strand_id
1 'polypeptide(L)'
;MSASPLPVLYPLRAVDTATVRFTDCAHGRRRITIDHRPLAGVTPVMLLGWFTHLGGTMEYGGAIVDRYHAWHPIDHILWELARRAPAGGAAEGARFHMVEAFGARPEFTVDEVARVEKLDETGIRLVLRIAGVPVFQLEHTWSAGADGAHYVTVMDLGVRSALLSP
;
A
#
# COMPACT_ATOMS: atom_id res chain seq x y z
N MET A 1 18.98 -8.12 3.72
CA MET A 1 19.26 -8.66 2.38
C MET A 1 18.21 -8.10 1.46
N SER A 2 18.56 -7.39 0.38
CA SER A 2 17.56 -6.92 -0.60
C SER A 2 17.11 -8.11 -1.44
N ALA A 3 15.81 -8.33 -1.57
CA ALA A 3 15.28 -9.33 -2.49
C ALA A 3 15.56 -8.84 -3.93
N SER A 4 16.04 -9.74 -4.80
CA SER A 4 16.20 -9.40 -6.21
C SER A 4 14.81 -9.30 -6.87
N PRO A 5 14.59 -8.35 -7.81
CA PRO A 5 13.32 -8.25 -8.52
C PRO A 5 12.86 -9.56 -9.13
N LEU A 6 11.56 -9.83 -9.05
CA LEU A 6 10.92 -10.91 -9.79
C LEU A 6 10.66 -10.50 -11.25
N PRO A 7 10.65 -11.46 -12.19
CA PRO A 7 10.26 -11.18 -13.57
C PRO A 7 8.82 -10.65 -13.60
N VAL A 8 8.54 -9.66 -14.46
CA VAL A 8 7.17 -9.15 -14.66
C VAL A 8 6.43 -10.07 -15.61
N LEU A 9 5.64 -11.00 -15.05
CA LEU A 9 4.87 -11.98 -15.82
C LEU A 9 3.49 -11.46 -16.21
N TYR A 10 2.92 -10.62 -15.34
CA TYR A 10 1.67 -9.91 -15.57
C TYR A 10 1.99 -8.43 -15.77
N PRO A 11 1.64 -7.84 -16.93
CA PRO A 11 1.93 -6.44 -17.19
C PRO A 11 1.34 -5.51 -16.13
N LEU A 12 2.16 -4.57 -15.65
CA LEU A 12 1.67 -3.47 -14.82
C LEU A 12 0.68 -2.63 -15.64
N ARG A 13 -0.32 -2.07 -14.97
CA ARG A 13 -1.31 -1.22 -15.64
C ARG A 13 -0.65 0.07 -16.13
N ALA A 14 -1.00 0.48 -17.34
CA ALA A 14 -0.51 1.73 -17.90
C ALA A 14 -1.05 2.93 -17.11
N VAL A 15 -0.20 3.94 -16.93
CA VAL A 15 -0.49 5.14 -16.12
C VAL A 15 -1.69 5.92 -16.66
N ASP A 16 -1.87 5.93 -17.98
CA ASP A 16 -3.00 6.59 -18.66
C ASP A 16 -4.37 5.95 -18.36
N THR A 17 -4.39 4.75 -17.77
CA THR A 17 -5.62 4.10 -17.31
C THR A 17 -6.07 4.57 -15.92
N ALA A 18 -5.34 5.49 -15.30
CA ALA A 18 -5.67 6.08 -14.01
C ALA A 18 -5.69 7.61 -14.08
N THR A 19 -6.53 8.22 -13.25
CA THR A 19 -6.42 9.67 -13.00
C THR A 19 -5.49 9.88 -11.80
N VAL A 20 -4.34 10.51 -12.04
CA VAL A 20 -3.38 10.86 -10.99
C VAL A 20 -3.45 12.36 -10.71
N ARG A 21 -3.61 12.74 -9.44
CA ARG A 21 -3.62 14.13 -9.00
C ARG A 21 -2.59 14.34 -7.90
N PHE A 22 -1.74 15.35 -8.09
CA PHE A 22 -0.83 15.86 -7.08
C PHE A 22 -1.40 17.17 -6.55
N THR A 23 -1.49 17.30 -5.23
CA THR A 23 -1.93 18.52 -4.57
C THR A 23 -0.90 18.91 -3.54
N ASP A 24 -0.23 20.04 -3.78
CA ASP A 24 0.60 20.66 -2.75
C ASP A 24 -0.31 21.35 -1.72
N CYS A 25 -0.07 21.05 -0.47
CA CYS A 25 -0.82 21.54 0.68
C CYS A 25 0.04 22.52 1.49
N ALA A 26 -0.61 23.28 2.37
CA ALA A 26 0.12 24.13 3.32
C ALA A 26 1.20 23.35 4.09
N HIS A 27 2.30 24.03 4.41
CA HIS A 27 3.43 23.52 5.19
C HIS A 27 4.24 22.42 4.48
N GLY A 28 4.41 22.53 3.15
CA GLY A 28 5.21 21.59 2.36
C GLY A 28 4.61 20.19 2.24
N ARG A 29 3.37 20.01 2.71
CA ARG A 29 2.66 18.74 2.60
C ARG A 29 2.29 18.45 1.16
N ARG A 30 2.22 17.16 0.82
CA ARG A 30 1.77 16.70 -0.49
C ARG A 30 0.70 15.65 -0.33
N ARG A 31 -0.35 15.76 -1.16
CA ARG A 31 -1.35 14.72 -1.36
C ARG A 31 -1.23 14.17 -2.77
N ILE A 32 -1.23 12.85 -2.88
CA ILE A 32 -1.29 12.13 -4.15
C ILE A 32 -2.59 11.34 -4.15
N THR A 33 -3.38 11.46 -5.21
CA THR A 33 -4.61 10.68 -5.39
C THR A 33 -4.53 9.95 -6.72
N ILE A 34 -4.77 8.65 -6.70
CA ILE A 34 -4.82 7.79 -7.88
C ILE A 34 -6.20 7.16 -7.91
N ASP A 35 -7.01 7.55 -8.89
CA ASP A 35 -8.26 6.88 -9.21
C ASP A 35 -7.99 5.86 -10.32
N HIS A 36 -8.03 4.57 -9.99
CA HIS A 36 -7.65 3.50 -10.90
C HIS A 36 -8.84 3.11 -11.78
N ARG A 37 -8.59 2.75 -13.06
CA ARG A 37 -9.59 2.00 -13.84
C ARG A 37 -10.12 0.82 -13.00
N PRO A 38 -11.44 0.54 -12.98
CA PRO A 38 -11.98 -0.57 -12.18
C PRO A 38 -11.23 -1.89 -12.36
N LEU A 39 -11.12 -2.65 -11.29
CA LEU A 39 -10.49 -3.96 -11.25
C LEU A 39 -11.50 -5.02 -11.71
N ALA A 40 -11.53 -5.29 -13.01
CA ALA A 40 -12.43 -6.26 -13.62
C ALA A 40 -12.31 -7.65 -12.95
N GLY A 41 -13.43 -8.24 -12.59
CA GLY A 41 -13.51 -9.55 -11.93
C GLY A 41 -13.08 -9.55 -10.46
N VAL A 42 -12.66 -8.42 -9.90
CA VAL A 42 -12.29 -8.29 -8.48
C VAL A 42 -13.46 -7.70 -7.70
N THR A 43 -13.70 -8.25 -6.50
CA THR A 43 -14.72 -7.77 -5.56
C THR A 43 -14.07 -7.14 -4.32
N PRO A 44 -14.79 -6.27 -3.58
CA PRO A 44 -14.33 -5.76 -2.28
C PRO A 44 -13.90 -6.84 -1.29
N VAL A 45 -14.62 -7.97 -1.25
CA VAL A 45 -14.28 -9.12 -0.37
C VAL A 45 -12.96 -9.76 -0.77
N MET A 46 -12.65 -9.86 -2.08
CA MET A 46 -11.35 -10.34 -2.55
C MET A 46 -10.22 -9.39 -2.15
N LEU A 47 -10.43 -8.07 -2.22
CA LEU A 47 -9.45 -7.08 -1.78
C LEU A 47 -9.21 -7.18 -0.27
N LEU A 48 -10.26 -7.24 0.55
CA LEU A 48 -10.12 -7.47 1.98
C LEU A 48 -9.38 -8.78 2.27
N GLY A 49 -9.72 -9.85 1.56
CA GLY A 49 -9.04 -11.13 1.64
C GLY A 49 -7.54 -11.04 1.31
N TRP A 50 -7.18 -10.30 0.26
CA TRP A 50 -5.80 -10.06 -0.13
C TRP A 50 -5.01 -9.37 1.00
N PHE A 51 -5.49 -8.23 1.47
CA PHE A 51 -4.81 -7.44 2.50
C PHE A 51 -4.75 -8.12 3.87
N THR A 52 -5.75 -8.96 4.20
CA THR A 52 -5.75 -9.75 5.45
C THR A 52 -4.67 -10.84 5.44
N HIS A 53 -4.29 -11.33 4.26
CA HIS A 53 -3.39 -12.48 4.07
C HIS A 53 -2.14 -12.12 3.28
N LEU A 54 -1.68 -10.87 3.38
CA LEU A 54 -0.56 -10.34 2.60
C LEU A 54 0.77 -11.00 2.94
N GLY A 55 0.96 -11.44 4.18
CA GLY A 55 2.15 -12.19 4.63
C GLY A 55 2.18 -13.67 4.23
N GLY A 56 1.26 -14.12 3.39
CA GLY A 56 1.28 -15.47 2.84
C GLY A 56 2.17 -15.57 1.59
N THR A 57 2.28 -16.79 1.07
CA THR A 57 2.95 -17.08 -0.19
C THR A 57 1.95 -17.39 -1.31
N MET A 58 2.42 -17.39 -2.55
CA MET A 58 1.65 -17.79 -3.73
C MET A 58 2.57 -18.33 -4.83
N GLU A 59 2.00 -19.07 -5.79
CA GLU A 59 2.71 -19.45 -7.01
C GLU A 59 2.82 -18.26 -7.98
N TYR A 60 4.03 -18.00 -8.46
CA TYR A 60 4.34 -16.95 -9.41
C TYR A 60 5.52 -17.41 -10.29
N GLY A 61 5.30 -17.56 -11.59
CA GLY A 61 6.35 -18.01 -12.52
C GLY A 61 6.88 -19.42 -12.26
N GLY A 62 6.05 -20.31 -11.75
CA GLY A 62 6.45 -21.67 -11.38
C GLY A 62 7.25 -21.77 -10.08
N ALA A 63 7.36 -20.68 -9.32
CA ALA A 63 8.00 -20.64 -8.00
C ALA A 63 6.99 -20.23 -6.92
N ILE A 64 7.21 -20.68 -5.68
CA ILE A 64 6.48 -20.17 -4.52
C ILE A 64 7.23 -18.94 -3.99
N VAL A 65 6.55 -17.80 -3.96
CA VAL A 65 7.10 -16.50 -3.52
C VAL A 65 6.17 -15.82 -2.52
N ASP A 66 6.67 -14.83 -1.79
CA ASP A 66 5.84 -13.99 -0.93
C ASP A 66 4.82 -13.21 -1.77
N ARG A 67 3.56 -13.17 -1.31
CA ARG A 67 2.48 -12.43 -1.99
C ARG A 67 2.81 -10.95 -2.12
N TYR A 68 3.46 -10.39 -1.11
CA TYR A 68 3.91 -9.01 -1.15
C TYR A 68 4.90 -8.77 -2.29
N HIS A 69 5.91 -9.63 -2.46
CA HIS A 69 6.87 -9.51 -3.56
C HIS A 69 6.19 -9.71 -4.94
N ALA A 70 5.28 -10.68 -5.06
CA ALA A 70 4.52 -10.88 -6.30
C ALA A 70 3.59 -9.69 -6.67
N TRP A 71 3.14 -8.90 -5.68
CA TRP A 71 2.26 -7.76 -5.91
C TRP A 71 2.95 -6.65 -6.69
N HIS A 72 4.17 -6.31 -6.30
CA HIS A 72 5.02 -5.38 -7.04
C HIS A 72 6.38 -6.03 -7.31
N PRO A 73 6.49 -6.84 -8.38
CA PRO A 73 7.67 -7.67 -8.69
C PRO A 73 9.00 -6.94 -8.71
N ILE A 74 8.97 -5.62 -8.96
CA ILE A 74 10.16 -4.77 -9.05
C ILE A 74 10.49 -4.09 -7.72
N ASP A 75 9.49 -3.72 -6.92
CA ASP A 75 9.67 -2.74 -5.85
C ASP A 75 9.57 -3.35 -4.45
N HIS A 76 8.73 -4.36 -4.24
CA HIS A 76 8.47 -4.91 -2.91
C HIS A 76 9.57 -5.88 -2.48
N ILE A 77 10.16 -5.66 -1.30
CA ILE A 77 11.25 -6.49 -0.76
C ILE A 77 10.78 -7.35 0.41
N LEU A 78 10.13 -6.76 1.40
CA LEU A 78 9.72 -7.44 2.63
C LEU A 78 8.38 -6.91 3.10
N TRP A 79 7.51 -7.82 3.53
CA TRP A 79 6.39 -7.51 4.41
C TRP A 79 6.41 -8.44 5.60
N GLU A 80 6.20 -7.91 6.79
CA GLU A 80 5.96 -8.72 7.98
C GLU A 80 4.94 -8.08 8.93
N LEU A 81 4.26 -8.94 9.67
CA LEU A 81 3.33 -8.52 10.72
C LEU A 81 4.11 -8.17 11.99
N ALA A 82 4.75 -7.01 12.01
CA ALA A 82 5.55 -6.51 13.13
C ALA A 82 4.77 -6.45 14.46
N ARG A 83 3.46 -6.21 14.39
CA ARG A 83 2.56 -6.36 15.55
C ARG A 83 1.18 -6.80 15.11
N ARG A 84 0.63 -7.82 15.77
CA ARG A 84 -0.77 -8.24 15.59
C ARG A 84 -1.73 -7.20 16.15
N ALA A 85 -2.91 -7.08 15.54
CA ALA A 85 -4.03 -6.32 16.10
C ALA A 85 -4.42 -6.85 17.49
N PRO A 86 -5.13 -6.06 18.34
CA PRO A 86 -5.60 -6.53 19.65
C PRO A 86 -6.47 -7.80 19.57
N ALA A 87 -7.31 -7.90 18.54
CA ALA A 87 -8.12 -9.10 18.27
C ALA A 87 -7.37 -10.19 17.48
N GLY A 88 -6.10 -9.95 17.16
CA GLY A 88 -5.25 -10.84 16.37
C GLY A 88 -5.19 -10.50 14.88
N GLY A 89 -4.14 -10.99 14.21
CA GLY A 89 -3.97 -10.86 12.76
C GLY A 89 -3.64 -9.44 12.28
N ALA A 90 -3.96 -9.19 11.01
CA ALA A 90 -3.62 -7.99 10.25
C ALA A 90 -4.67 -6.86 10.33
N ALA A 91 -5.62 -6.94 11.27
CA ALA A 91 -6.74 -6.01 11.42
C ALA A 91 -6.35 -4.65 12.01
N GLU A 92 -7.34 -3.79 12.27
CA GLU A 92 -7.14 -2.49 12.90
C GLU A 92 -6.32 -2.59 14.20
N GLY A 93 -5.30 -1.74 14.32
CA GLY A 93 -4.33 -1.74 15.42
C GLY A 93 -3.10 -2.60 15.19
N ALA A 94 -3.06 -3.42 14.13
CA ALA A 94 -1.85 -4.10 13.70
C ALA A 94 -0.76 -3.10 13.25
N ARG A 95 0.48 -3.60 13.13
CA ARG A 95 1.61 -2.88 12.53
C ARG A 95 2.22 -3.73 11.43
N PHE A 96 2.33 -3.16 10.25
CA PHE A 96 3.01 -3.76 9.11
C PHE A 96 4.39 -3.15 9.02
N HIS A 97 5.41 -3.99 8.90
CA HIS A 97 6.75 -3.57 8.50
C HIS A 97 6.89 -3.90 7.02
N MET A 98 7.23 -2.87 6.24
CA MET A 98 7.28 -2.90 4.79
C MET A 98 8.63 -2.33 4.36
N VAL A 99 9.33 -3.08 3.52
CA VAL A 99 10.55 -2.63 2.86
C VAL A 99 10.32 -2.67 1.37
N GLU A 100 10.55 -1.54 0.72
CA GLU A 100 10.34 -1.33 -0.71
C GLU A 100 11.53 -0.54 -1.29
N ALA A 101 11.86 -0.77 -2.56
CA ALA A 101 12.83 0.06 -3.29
C ALA A 101 12.27 0.41 -4.67
N PHE A 102 11.81 1.64 -4.85
CA PHE A 102 11.09 2.04 -6.06
C PHE A 102 11.97 1.95 -7.32
N GLY A 103 11.54 1.12 -8.27
CA GLY A 103 12.28 0.80 -9.50
C GLY A 103 13.48 -0.09 -9.27
N ALA A 104 13.49 -0.90 -8.19
CA ALA A 104 14.63 -1.71 -7.76
C ALA A 104 15.92 -0.90 -7.52
N ARG A 105 15.78 0.38 -7.14
CA ARG A 105 16.88 1.33 -6.95
C ARG A 105 17.14 1.57 -5.46
N PRO A 106 18.33 1.19 -4.93
CA PRO A 106 18.63 1.31 -3.50
C PRO A 106 18.49 2.72 -2.93
N GLU A 107 18.75 3.76 -3.71
CA GLU A 107 18.60 5.16 -3.31
C GLU A 107 17.15 5.59 -3.07
N PHE A 108 16.17 4.78 -3.50
CA PHE A 108 14.74 4.98 -3.23
C PHE A 108 14.17 3.91 -2.30
N THR A 109 15.02 3.36 -1.42
CA THR A 109 14.57 2.41 -0.40
C THR A 109 13.73 3.12 0.66
N VAL A 110 12.56 2.54 0.94
CA VAL A 110 11.70 2.87 2.07
C VAL A 110 11.67 1.66 3.00
N ASP A 111 11.90 1.90 4.29
CA ASP A 111 11.78 0.92 5.37
C ASP A 111 10.89 1.56 6.43
N GLU A 112 9.65 1.07 6.54
CA GLU A 112 8.66 1.67 7.42
C GLU A 112 7.85 0.66 8.23
N VAL A 113 7.45 1.10 9.43
CA VAL A 113 6.51 0.39 10.28
C VAL A 113 5.24 1.24 10.47
N ALA A 114 4.22 0.96 9.67
CA ALA A 114 2.95 1.70 9.69
C ALA A 114 1.88 0.98 10.53
N ARG A 115 1.03 1.75 11.20
CA ARG A 115 -0.15 1.24 11.93
C ARG A 115 -1.32 1.09 10.97
N VAL A 116 -2.02 -0.04 11.05
CA VAL A 116 -3.33 -0.24 10.41
C VAL A 116 -4.39 0.53 11.21
N GLU A 117 -4.93 1.61 10.65
CA GLU A 117 -6.04 2.38 11.23
C GLU A 117 -7.40 2.02 10.64
N LYS A 118 -7.42 1.22 9.56
CA LYS A 118 -8.62 0.65 8.95
C LYS A 118 -8.23 -0.57 8.15
N LEU A 119 -9.03 -1.65 8.23
CA LEU A 119 -9.02 -2.77 7.29
C LEU A 119 -10.39 -3.44 7.31
N ASP A 120 -11.20 -3.18 6.28
CA ASP A 120 -12.57 -3.71 6.15
C ASP A 120 -12.97 -3.81 4.66
N GLU A 121 -14.23 -4.14 4.38
CA GLU A 121 -14.74 -4.28 3.01
C GLU A 121 -14.76 -2.99 2.19
N THR A 122 -14.38 -1.85 2.77
CA THR A 122 -14.36 -0.55 2.10
C THR A 122 -12.96 0.02 1.94
N GLY A 123 -11.93 -0.60 2.53
CA GLY A 123 -10.55 -0.12 2.37
C GLY A 123 -9.56 -0.58 3.42
N ILE A 124 -8.31 -0.13 3.23
CA ILE A 124 -7.23 -0.20 4.21
C ILE A 124 -6.63 1.20 4.39
N ARG A 125 -6.26 1.55 5.63
CA ARG A 125 -5.52 2.78 5.94
C ARG A 125 -4.29 2.45 6.79
N LEU A 126 -3.13 2.83 6.31
CA LEU A 126 -1.84 2.71 6.97
C LEU A 126 -1.35 4.11 7.37
N VAL A 127 -0.90 4.26 8.62
CA VAL A 127 -0.42 5.54 9.14
C VAL A 127 0.91 5.36 9.88
N LEU A 128 1.91 6.12 9.45
CA LEU A 128 3.19 6.26 10.16
C LEU A 128 3.15 7.53 11.01
N ARG A 129 3.51 7.37 12.29
CA ARG A 129 3.58 8.47 13.26
C ARG A 129 4.97 8.59 13.85
N ILE A 130 5.49 9.82 13.91
CA ILE A 130 6.72 10.17 14.63
C ILE A 130 6.30 11.00 15.84
N ALA A 131 6.68 10.57 17.05
CA ALA A 131 6.27 11.20 18.31
C ALA A 131 4.74 11.45 18.41
N GLY A 132 3.92 10.53 17.87
CA GLY A 132 2.46 10.61 17.85
C GLY A 132 1.87 11.44 16.69
N VAL A 133 2.69 12.24 16.00
CA VAL A 133 2.29 13.09 14.87
C VAL A 133 2.26 12.26 13.59
N PRO A 134 1.15 12.26 12.81
CA PRO A 134 1.11 11.56 11.53
C PRO A 134 1.98 12.30 10.50
N VAL A 135 2.94 11.58 9.93
CA VAL A 135 3.87 12.11 8.91
C VAL A 135 3.63 11.49 7.53
N PHE A 136 3.01 10.31 7.51
CA PHE A 136 2.61 9.59 6.30
C PHE A 136 1.29 8.86 6.56
N GLN A 137 0.40 8.92 5.57
CA GLN A 137 -0.81 8.10 5.50
C GLN A 137 -0.94 7.56 4.07
N LEU A 138 -1.19 6.27 3.96
CA LEU A 138 -1.60 5.62 2.72
C LEU A 138 -2.97 4.99 2.95
N GLU A 139 -3.94 5.39 2.13
CA GLU A 139 -5.28 4.83 2.16
C GLU A 139 -5.64 4.30 0.79
N HIS A 140 -6.18 3.08 0.78
CA HIS A 140 -6.87 2.53 -0.37
C HIS A 140 -8.33 2.38 0.01
N THR A 141 -9.22 2.97 -0.78
CA THR A 141 -10.66 2.75 -0.67
C THR A 141 -11.15 1.94 -1.86
N TRP A 142 -12.12 1.07 -1.61
CA TRP A 142 -12.73 0.29 -2.67
C TRP A 142 -14.23 0.13 -2.47
N SER A 143 -14.93 -0.03 -3.58
CA SER A 143 -16.37 -0.29 -3.63
C SER A 143 -16.70 -1.19 -4.81
N ALA A 144 -17.84 -1.87 -4.76
CA ALA A 144 -18.35 -2.62 -5.90
C ALA A 144 -18.81 -1.65 -7.01
N GLY A 145 -18.55 -2.01 -8.26
CA GLY A 145 -19.05 -1.31 -9.44
C GLY A 145 -19.41 -2.28 -10.56
N ALA A 146 -20.10 -1.76 -11.59
CA ALA A 146 -20.58 -2.56 -12.71
C ALA A 146 -19.43 -3.26 -13.48
N ASP A 147 -18.26 -2.62 -13.54
CA ASP A 147 -17.09 -3.09 -14.28
C ASP A 147 -16.03 -3.76 -13.36
N GLY A 148 -16.41 -4.10 -12.12
CA GLY A 148 -15.52 -4.64 -11.08
C GLY A 148 -15.32 -3.67 -9.92
N ALA A 149 -14.32 -3.93 -9.08
CA ALA A 149 -14.06 -3.08 -7.91
C ALA A 149 -13.48 -1.72 -8.33
N HIS A 150 -14.14 -0.64 -7.90
CA HIS A 150 -13.55 0.69 -7.94
C HIS A 150 -12.48 0.77 -6.85
N TYR A 151 -11.31 1.33 -7.17
CA TYR A 151 -10.17 1.35 -6.27
C TYR A 151 -9.48 2.71 -6.35
N VAL A 152 -9.40 3.41 -5.22
CA VAL A 152 -8.78 4.73 -5.13
C VAL A 152 -7.68 4.70 -4.08
N THR A 153 -6.50 5.18 -4.46
CA THR A 153 -5.38 5.38 -3.52
C THR A 153 -5.28 6.86 -3.17
N VAL A 154 -5.15 7.17 -1.89
CA VAL A 154 -4.78 8.50 -1.40
C VAL A 154 -3.56 8.37 -0.49
N MET A 155 -2.49 9.09 -0.85
CA MET A 155 -1.28 9.20 -0.04
C MET A 155 -1.14 10.65 0.45
N ASP A 156 -0.99 10.84 1.75
CA ASP A 156 -0.63 12.11 2.38
C ASP A 156 0.80 12.03 2.91
N LEU A 157 1.62 13.01 2.54
CA LEU A 157 3.01 13.18 2.96
C LEU A 157 3.17 14.51 3.71
N GLY A 158 3.89 14.46 4.84
CA GLY A 158 4.24 15.63 5.64
C GLY A 158 3.27 15.89 6.80
N VAL A 159 3.62 16.88 7.63
CA VAL A 159 2.98 17.11 8.93
C VAL A 159 1.88 18.17 8.87
N ARG A 160 0.72 17.87 9.46
CA ARG A 160 -0.38 18.84 9.65
C ARG A 160 -0.11 19.74 10.87
N SER A 161 0.97 20.52 10.84
CA SER A 161 1.29 21.48 11.90
C SER A 161 1.95 22.73 11.34
N ALA A 162 1.41 23.90 11.72
CA ALA A 162 2.02 25.18 11.38
C ALA A 162 3.41 25.36 12.03
N LEU A 163 3.64 24.72 13.18
CA LEU A 163 4.90 24.81 13.93
C LEU A 163 6.03 23.92 13.37
N LEU A 164 5.72 23.04 12.40
CA LEU A 164 6.65 22.06 11.85
C LEU A 164 6.82 22.23 10.33
N SER A 165 6.60 23.44 9.81
CA SER A 165 7.03 23.78 8.45
C SER A 165 8.55 23.85 8.39
N PRO A 166 9.19 23.45 7.28
CA PRO A 166 10.61 23.72 7.07
C PRO A 166 10.91 25.23 7.09
#